data_AF-A0A1Y4EB03-F1
#
_entry.id   AF-A0A1Y4EB03-F1
#
_cell.length_a   1.000
_cell.length_b   1.000
_cell.length_c   1.000
_cell.angle_alpha   90.00
_cell.angle_beta   90.00
_cell.angle_gamma   90.00
#
_symmetry.space_group_name_H-M   'P 1'
#
loop_
_entity.id
_entity.type
_entity.pdbx_description
1 polymer ?
#
loop_
_entity_poly.entity_id
_entity_poly.type
_entity_poly.pdbx_seq_one_letter_code
_entity_poly.pdbx_strand_id
1 'polypeptide(L)'
;MQEKANIQTSTLRVPKNILEEIKIYCRKAGKPVGEWVETAWKFIEKNDFDIYDKETTPFLPVPPDIEKERNQVEALCMLMSEFITAQKQIQLLAPELIAKTAEEKVRAEMKSEEQTKELKVLQEENDRLRNEIKVLQEYKEKAYRELCRVRDEQKTFGKIRVNTELLIK
;
A
#
# COMPACT_ATOMS: atom_id res chain seq x y z
N MET A 1 30.59 48.11 67.08
CA MET A 1 31.66 48.35 66.10
C MET A 1 31.40 47.45 64.91
N GLN A 2 31.26 48.02 63.72
CA GLN A 2 30.92 47.32 62.48
C GLN A 2 32.19 46.66 61.93
N GLU A 3 32.21 45.33 61.93
CA GLU A 3 33.31 44.54 61.35
C GLU A 3 33.18 44.64 59.82
N LYS A 4 34.01 45.47 59.19
CA LYS A 4 34.10 45.56 57.74
C LYS A 4 34.76 44.28 57.23
N ALA A 5 33.94 43.34 56.74
CA ALA A 5 34.43 42.18 56.00
C ALA A 5 35.31 42.68 54.84
N ASN A 6 36.57 42.24 54.82
CA ASN A 6 37.54 42.56 53.78
C ASN A 6 37.16 41.78 52.51
N ILE A 7 36.30 42.35 51.66
CA ILE A 7 35.88 41.71 50.41
C ILE A 7 37.04 41.77 49.41
N GLN A 8 37.75 40.66 49.22
CA GLN A 8 38.70 40.50 48.12
C GLN A 8 37.96 40.68 46.79
N THR A 9 38.17 41.82 46.15
CA THR A 9 37.56 42.14 44.85
C THR A 9 38.54 41.79 43.75
N SER A 10 38.23 40.75 42.96
CA SER A 10 39.03 40.34 41.81
C SER A 10 38.57 41.06 40.54
N THR A 11 39.48 41.69 39.81
CA THR A 11 39.16 42.33 38.52
C THR A 11 39.41 41.35 37.38
N LEU A 12 38.34 40.94 36.69
CA LEU A 12 38.40 40.04 35.53
C LEU A 12 38.35 40.84 34.22
N ARG A 13 39.25 40.52 33.28
CA ARG A 13 39.20 41.09 31.93
C ARG A 13 38.21 40.28 31.07
N VAL A 14 37.13 40.92 30.66
CA VAL A 14 36.09 40.34 29.80
C VAL A 14 36.07 41.06 28.45
N PRO A 15 35.94 40.34 27.31
CA PRO A 15 35.74 40.96 26.01
C PRO A 15 34.54 41.93 26.00
N LYS A 16 34.69 43.06 25.30
CA LYS A 16 33.68 44.14 25.31
C LYS A 16 32.29 43.68 24.86
N ASN A 17 32.22 42.82 23.85
CA ASN A 17 30.95 42.28 23.34
C ASN A 17 30.21 41.45 24.40
N ILE A 18 30.91 40.54 25.08
CA ILE A 18 30.34 39.68 26.12
C ILE A 18 29.90 40.52 27.34
N LEU A 19 30.70 41.51 27.72
CA LEU A 19 30.35 42.40 28.83
C LEU A 19 29.06 43.20 28.54
N GLU A 20 28.85 43.67 27.31
CA GLU A 20 27.61 44.36 26.95
C GLU A 20 26.40 43.42 26.95
N GLU A 21 26.54 42.18 26.50
CA GLU A 21 25.48 41.17 26.61
C GLU A 21 25.10 40.88 28.06
N ILE A 22 26.09 40.68 28.94
CA ILE A 22 25.85 40.48 30.38
C ILE A 22 25.11 41.69 30.97
N LYS A 23 25.53 42.92 30.64
CA LYS A 23 24.85 44.14 31.09
C LYS A 23 23.41 44.24 30.59
N ILE A 24 23.14 43.82 29.36
CA ILE A 24 21.77 43.79 28.81
C ILE A 24 20.91 42.78 29.56
N TYR A 25 21.43 41.57 29.79
CA TYR A 25 20.74 40.54 30.56
C TYR A 25 20.42 41.02 31.98
N CYS A 26 21.41 41.56 32.68
CA CYS A 26 21.27 42.09 34.04
C CYS A 26 20.22 43.22 34.10
N ARG A 27 20.22 44.12 33.11
CA ARG A 27 19.19 45.17 32.99
C ARG A 27 17.78 44.60 32.80
N LYS A 28 17.59 43.59 31.94
CA LYS A 28 16.29 42.92 31.74
C LYS A 28 15.80 42.21 32.99
N ALA A 29 16.71 41.61 33.75
CA ALA A 29 16.42 40.93 35.01
C ALA A 29 16.27 41.88 36.22
N GLY A 30 16.54 43.18 36.05
CA GLY A 30 16.48 44.16 37.14
C GLY A 30 17.55 44.00 38.22
N LYS A 31 18.68 43.34 37.92
CA LYS A 31 19.76 43.05 38.87
C LYS A 31 21.07 43.74 38.48
N PRO A 32 21.91 44.18 39.43
CA PRO A 32 23.24 44.68 39.11
C PRO A 32 24.18 43.53 38.70
N VAL A 33 25.15 43.83 37.84
CA VAL A 33 26.09 42.82 37.30
C VAL A 33 26.85 42.10 38.42
N GLY A 34 27.25 42.80 39.48
CA GLY A 34 27.96 42.20 40.61
C GLY A 34 27.14 41.11 41.32
N GLU A 35 25.88 41.42 41.69
CA GLU A 35 24.98 40.43 42.31
C GLU A 35 24.66 39.26 41.37
N TRP A 36 24.56 39.54 40.06
CA TRP A 36 24.36 38.48 39.06
C TRP A 36 25.55 37.53 39.00
N VAL A 37 26.78 38.05 38.95
CA VAL A 37 28.01 37.25 38.93
C VAL A 37 28.13 36.41 40.20
N GLU A 38 27.90 36.99 41.38
CA GLU A 38 27.95 36.24 42.64
C GLU A 38 26.89 35.14 42.70
N THR A 39 25.67 35.43 42.25
CA THR A 39 24.59 34.45 42.21
C THR A 39 24.90 33.32 41.25
N ALA A 40 25.41 33.65 40.06
CA ALA A 40 25.82 32.67 39.05
C ALA A 40 26.97 31.79 39.56
N TRP A 41 27.98 32.40 40.22
CA TRP A 41 29.10 31.67 40.78
C TRP A 41 28.67 30.70 41.89
N LYS A 42 27.86 31.17 42.85
CA LYS A 42 27.29 30.33 43.91
C LYS A 42 26.44 29.19 43.34
N PHE A 43 25.73 29.43 42.24
CA PHE A 43 24.94 28.41 41.56
C PHE A 43 25.83 27.36 40.89
N ILE A 44 26.86 27.78 40.16
CA ILE A 44 27.83 26.88 39.50
C ILE A 44 28.52 26.01 40.54
N GLU A 45 29.03 26.61 41.61
CA GLU A 45 29.72 25.93 42.71
C GLU A 45 28.79 24.95 43.44
N LYS A 46 27.54 25.35 43.73
CA LYS A 46 26.56 24.49 44.40
C LYS A 46 26.18 23.26 43.58
N ASN A 47 26.21 23.35 42.25
CA ASN A 47 25.81 22.28 41.35
C ASN A 47 27.01 21.54 40.72
N ASP A 48 28.23 21.83 41.18
CA ASP A 48 29.49 21.23 40.69
C ASP A 48 29.63 21.27 39.16
N PHE A 49 29.23 22.39 38.55
CA PHE A 49 29.38 22.57 37.11
C PHE A 49 30.81 22.94 36.76
N ASP A 50 31.51 22.07 36.03
CA ASP A 50 32.77 22.42 35.40
C ASP A 50 32.51 23.27 34.15
N ILE A 51 32.75 24.57 34.26
CA ILE A 51 32.59 25.53 33.16
C ILE A 51 33.73 25.46 32.12
N TYR A 52 34.77 24.68 32.38
CA TYR A 52 35.89 24.45 31.46
C TYR A 52 35.79 23.11 30.72
N ASP A 53 34.91 22.22 31.18
CA ASP A 53 34.55 21.01 30.46
C ASP A 53 33.79 21.38 29.18
N LYS A 54 34.31 20.93 28.04
CA LYS A 54 33.73 21.16 26.71
C LYS A 54 33.06 19.92 26.14
N GLU A 55 33.20 18.78 26.81
CA GLU A 55 32.69 17.48 26.35
C GLU A 55 31.35 17.14 27.00
N THR A 56 31.09 17.62 28.22
CA THR A 56 29.83 17.37 28.91
C THR A 56 28.88 18.57 28.85
N THR A 57 27.59 18.30 28.62
CA THR A 57 26.54 19.31 28.74
C THR A 57 26.05 19.32 30.20
N PRO A 58 26.15 20.46 30.91
CA PRO A 58 25.58 20.61 32.24
C PRO A 58 24.11 20.20 32.30
N PHE A 59 23.76 19.21 33.13
CA PHE A 59 22.38 18.77 33.34
C PHE A 59 21.95 19.04 34.78
N LEU A 60 20.76 19.64 34.95
CA LEU A 60 20.14 19.81 36.25
C LEU A 60 19.16 18.65 36.51
N PRO A 61 19.17 18.04 37.70
CA PRO A 61 18.17 17.06 38.07
C PRO A 61 16.77 17.66 37.93
N VAL A 62 15.94 17.05 37.08
CA VAL A 62 14.55 17.45 36.94
C VAL A 62 13.79 16.91 38.15
N PRO A 63 12.94 17.73 38.80
CA PRO A 63 12.08 17.24 39.89
C PRO A 63 11.25 16.02 39.44
N PRO A 64 11.15 14.97 40.27
CA PRO A 64 10.43 13.74 39.90
C PRO A 64 8.98 13.97 39.46
N ASP A 65 8.32 14.99 40.03
CA ASP A 65 6.95 15.34 39.70
C ASP A 65 6.82 15.89 38.27
N ILE A 66 7.79 16.70 37.83
CA ILE A 66 7.84 17.26 36.47
C ILE A 66 8.15 16.15 35.46
N GLU A 67 9.05 15.23 35.79
CA GLU A 67 9.37 14.09 34.93
C GLU A 67 8.14 13.17 34.76
N LYS A 68 7.40 12.93 35.84
CA LYS A 68 6.16 12.16 35.82
C LYS A 68 5.07 12.82 34.96
N GLU A 69 4.87 14.13 35.07
CA GLU A 69 3.94 14.89 34.23
C GLU A 69 4.31 14.81 32.75
N ARG A 70 5.60 14.95 32.42
CA ARG A 70 6.07 14.82 31.03
C ARG A 70 5.78 13.44 30.45
N ASN A 71 6.06 12.38 31.21
CA ASN A 71 5.77 11.01 30.79
C ASN A 71 4.26 10.77 30.58
N GLN A 72 3.41 11.36 31.42
CA GLN A 72 1.95 11.28 31.24
C GLN A 72 1.47 12.00 29.98
N VAL A 73 2.01 13.19 29.71
CA VAL A 73 1.68 13.95 28.49
C VAL A 73 2.15 13.19 27.24
N GLU A 74 3.34 12.60 27.27
CA GLU A 74 3.85 11.79 26.17
C GLU A 74 2.99 10.56 25.89
N ALA A 75 2.60 9.83 26.94
CA ALA A 75 1.67 8.72 26.83
C ALA A 75 0.31 9.15 26.25
N LEU A 76 -0.22 10.30 26.69
CA LEU A 76 -1.46 10.85 26.15
C LEU A 76 -1.34 11.22 24.67
N CYS A 77 -0.24 11.87 24.27
CA CYS A 77 0.02 12.23 22.87
C CYS A 77 0.10 10.98 21.97
N MET A 78 0.76 9.93 22.44
CA MET A 78 0.83 8.65 21.74
C MET A 78 -0.56 8.01 21.58
N LEU A 79 -1.33 7.91 22.67
CA LEU A 79 -2.70 7.38 22.63
C LEU A 79 -3.63 8.18 21.72
N MET A 80 -3.53 9.51 21.74
CA MET A 80 -4.29 10.38 20.84
C MET A 80 -3.91 10.14 19.37
N SER A 81 -2.63 9.93 19.09
CA SER A 81 -2.15 9.68 17.73
C SER A 81 -2.67 8.34 17.19
N GLU A 82 -2.66 7.29 18.02
CA GLU A 82 -3.24 5.98 17.70
C GLU A 82 -4.76 6.10 17.45
N PHE A 83 -5.48 6.81 18.33
CA PHE A 83 -6.92 7.05 18.17
C PHE A 83 -7.26 7.76 16.85
N ILE A 84 -6.55 8.84 16.52
CA ILE A 84 -6.77 9.59 15.27
C ILE A 84 -6.49 8.69 14.06
N THR A 85 -5.46 7.85 14.12
CA THR A 85 -5.10 6.94 13.03
C THR A 85 -6.17 5.87 12.82
N ALA A 86 -6.67 5.26 13.91
CA ALA A 86 -7.75 4.28 13.86
C ALA A 86 -9.07 4.88 13.31
N GLN A 87 -9.42 6.09 13.76
CA GLN A 87 -10.60 6.82 13.25
C GLN A 87 -10.50 7.08 11.74
N LYS A 88 -9.34 7.54 11.26
CA LYS A 88 -9.11 7.75 9.82
C LYS A 88 -9.25 6.47 9.01
N GLN A 89 -8.74 5.34 9.51
CA GLN A 89 -8.90 4.05 8.83
C GLN A 89 -10.37 3.64 8.70
N ILE A 90 -11.18 3.84 9.75
CA ILE A 90 -12.62 3.54 9.73
C ILE A 90 -13.37 4.44 8.73
N GLN A 91 -13.04 5.74 8.66
CA GLN A 91 -13.68 6.65 7.71
C GLN A 91 -13.35 6.32 6.25
N LEU A 92 -12.13 5.82 5.97
CA LEU A 92 -11.71 5.42 4.63
C LEU A 92 -12.28 4.06 4.21
N LEU A 93 -12.64 3.21 5.18
CA LEU A 93 -13.10 1.85 4.92
C LEU A 93 -14.37 1.81 4.06
N ALA A 94 -15.37 2.67 4.33
CA ALA A 94 -16.66 2.62 3.63
C ALA A 94 -16.56 3.02 2.14
N PRO A 95 -15.92 4.15 1.77
CA PRO A 95 -15.71 4.49 0.36
C PRO A 95 -14.85 3.47 -0.39
N GLU A 96 -13.83 2.91 0.25
CA GLU A 96 -12.91 1.96 -0.38
C GLU A 96 -13.56 0.58 -0.60
N LEU A 97 -14.43 0.14 0.32
CA LEU A 97 -15.24 -1.07 0.15
C LEU A 97 -16.24 -0.91 -1.01
N ILE A 98 -16.86 0.27 -1.12
CA ILE A 98 -17.78 0.62 -2.21
C ILE A 98 -17.01 0.61 -3.55
N ALA A 99 -15.84 1.24 -3.61
CA ALA A 99 -15.01 1.25 -4.82
C ALA A 99 -14.60 -0.16 -5.24
N LYS A 100 -14.07 -0.99 -4.33
CA LYS A 100 -13.71 -2.39 -4.63
C LYS A 100 -14.90 -3.20 -5.10
N THR A 101 -16.05 -3.06 -4.46
CA THR A 101 -17.28 -3.76 -4.85
C THR A 101 -17.76 -3.32 -6.24
N ALA A 102 -17.67 -2.02 -6.55
CA ALA A 102 -18.01 -1.50 -7.88
C ALA A 102 -17.05 -2.01 -8.97
N GLU A 103 -15.74 -2.02 -8.70
CA GLU A 103 -14.73 -2.55 -9.63
C GLU A 103 -14.90 -4.05 -9.90
N GLU A 104 -15.15 -4.84 -8.87
CA GLU A 104 -15.42 -6.28 -9.02
C GLU A 104 -16.71 -6.54 -9.81
N LYS A 105 -17.76 -5.74 -9.57
CA LYS A 105 -19.01 -5.82 -10.35
C LYS A 105 -18.77 -5.54 -11.82
N VAL A 106 -18.05 -4.47 -12.16
CA VAL A 106 -17.73 -4.13 -13.56
C VAL A 106 -16.91 -5.23 -14.24
N ARG A 107 -15.94 -5.82 -13.51
CA ARG A 107 -15.14 -6.93 -14.01
C ARG A 107 -15.98 -8.18 -14.29
N ALA A 108 -16.91 -8.50 -13.40
CA ALA A 108 -17.83 -9.62 -13.57
C ALA A 108 -18.79 -9.40 -14.75
N GLU A 109 -19.30 -8.18 -14.92
CA GLU A 109 -20.19 -7.83 -16.02
C GLU A 109 -19.50 -7.92 -17.38
N MET A 110 -18.27 -7.41 -17.50
CA MET A 110 -17.45 -7.53 -18.71
C MET A 110 -17.18 -8.99 -19.09
N LYS A 111 -16.85 -9.84 -18.09
CA LYS A 111 -16.65 -11.28 -18.31
C LYS A 111 -17.95 -11.98 -18.76
N SER A 112 -19.08 -11.61 -18.19
CA SER A 112 -20.39 -12.14 -18.59
C SER A 112 -20.75 -11.72 -20.02
N GLU A 113 -20.42 -10.49 -20.43
CA GLU A 113 -20.65 -10.00 -21.78
C GLU A 113 -19.78 -10.73 -22.82
N GLU A 114 -18.52 -11.02 -22.48
CA GLU A 114 -17.63 -11.81 -23.34
C GLU A 114 -18.15 -13.25 -23.50
N GLN A 115 -18.53 -13.91 -22.39
CA GLN A 115 -19.10 -15.26 -22.42
C GLN A 115 -20.38 -15.34 -23.23
N THR A 116 -21.24 -14.33 -23.18
CA THR A 116 -22.47 -14.29 -23.99
C THR A 116 -22.18 -14.10 -25.48
N LYS A 117 -21.15 -13.33 -25.84
CA LYS A 117 -20.68 -13.22 -27.23
C LYS A 117 -20.13 -14.55 -27.74
N GLU A 118 -19.29 -15.22 -26.96
CA GLU A 118 -18.75 -16.54 -27.32
C GLU A 118 -19.85 -17.59 -27.50
N LEU A 119 -20.81 -17.64 -26.58
CA LEU A 119 -21.96 -18.55 -26.69
C LEU A 119 -22.76 -18.30 -27.96
N LYS A 120 -22.94 -17.04 -28.35
CA LYS A 120 -23.64 -16.69 -29.58
C LYS A 120 -22.91 -17.21 -30.83
N VAL A 121 -21.58 -17.02 -30.90
CA VAL A 121 -20.76 -17.52 -32.01
C VAL A 121 -20.82 -19.05 -32.08
N LEU A 122 -20.71 -19.73 -30.94
CA LEU A 122 -20.82 -21.19 -30.88
C LEU A 122 -22.20 -21.69 -31.32
N GLN A 123 -23.26 -20.96 -30.98
CA GLN A 123 -24.62 -21.30 -31.42
C GLN A 123 -24.76 -21.18 -32.95
N GLU A 124 -24.27 -20.08 -33.54
CA GLU A 124 -24.27 -19.87 -34.99
C GLU A 124 -23.47 -20.96 -35.72
N GLU A 125 -22.31 -21.34 -35.18
CA GLU A 125 -21.48 -22.42 -35.69
C GLU A 125 -22.20 -23.78 -35.62
N ASN A 126 -22.88 -24.05 -34.50
CA ASN A 126 -23.64 -25.29 -34.31
C ASN A 126 -24.76 -25.40 -35.34
N ASP A 127 -25.48 -24.31 -35.59
CA ASP A 127 -26.56 -24.26 -36.57
C ASP A 127 -26.03 -24.46 -37.99
N ARG A 128 -24.87 -23.88 -38.32
CA ARG A 128 -24.20 -24.13 -39.61
C ARG A 128 -23.85 -25.61 -39.78
N LEU A 129 -23.22 -26.22 -38.78
CA LEU A 129 -22.82 -27.63 -38.81
C LEU A 129 -24.03 -28.56 -38.90
N ARG A 130 -25.14 -28.24 -38.22
CA ARG A 130 -26.40 -29.00 -38.33
C ARG A 130 -26.92 -29.00 -39.76
N ASN A 131 -26.89 -27.85 -40.43
CA ASN A 131 -27.30 -27.75 -41.83
C ASN A 131 -26.38 -28.55 -42.75
N GLU A 132 -25.07 -28.49 -42.53
CA GLU A 132 -24.09 -29.25 -43.31
C GLU A 132 -24.28 -30.76 -43.14
N ILE A 133 -24.47 -31.24 -41.91
CA ILE A 133 -24.77 -32.65 -41.62
C ILE A 133 -26.04 -33.09 -42.37
N LYS A 134 -27.08 -32.26 -42.40
CA LYS A 134 -28.32 -32.56 -43.12
C LYS A 134 -28.08 -32.72 -44.62
N VAL A 135 -27.34 -31.79 -45.24
CA VAL A 135 -26.98 -31.87 -46.67
C VAL A 135 -26.17 -33.14 -46.97
N LEU A 136 -25.21 -33.49 -46.12
CA LEU A 136 -24.40 -34.69 -46.28
C LEU A 136 -25.25 -35.98 -46.13
N GLN A 137 -26.23 -35.98 -45.23
CA GLN A 137 -27.16 -37.10 -45.08
C GLN A 137 -28.01 -37.30 -46.35
N GLU A 138 -28.52 -36.22 -46.95
CA GLU A 138 -29.27 -36.29 -48.20
C GLU A 138 -28.41 -36.81 -49.36
N TYR A 139 -27.15 -36.36 -49.45
CA TYR A 139 -26.21 -36.84 -50.45
C TYR A 139 -25.90 -38.33 -50.28
N LYS A 140 -25.65 -38.78 -49.04
CA LYS A 140 -25.45 -40.19 -48.71
C LYS A 140 -26.64 -41.05 -49.11
N GLU A 141 -27.86 -40.58 -48.85
CA GLU A 141 -29.07 -41.32 -49.19
C GLU A 141 -29.28 -41.41 -50.72
N LYS A 142 -29.01 -40.34 -51.46
CA LYS A 142 -29.03 -40.35 -52.94
C LYS A 142 -28.00 -41.32 -53.51
N ALA A 143 -26.76 -41.28 -53.04
CA ALA A 143 -25.71 -42.20 -53.46
C ALA A 143 -26.10 -43.66 -53.16
N TYR A 144 -26.69 -43.92 -51.99
CA TYR A 144 -27.16 -45.27 -51.63
C TYR A 144 -28.28 -45.76 -52.56
N ARG A 145 -29.26 -44.90 -52.90
CA ARG A 145 -30.33 -45.23 -53.85
C ARG A 145 -29.77 -45.61 -55.22
N GLU A 146 -28.83 -44.83 -55.75
CA GLU A 146 -28.19 -45.13 -57.04
C GLU A 146 -27.41 -46.45 -57.01
N LEU A 147 -26.67 -46.74 -55.92
CA LEU A 147 -25.97 -48.02 -55.77
C LEU A 147 -26.93 -49.21 -55.77
N CYS A 148 -28.09 -49.09 -55.11
CA CYS A 148 -29.13 -50.11 -55.16
C CYS A 148 -29.70 -50.29 -56.57
N ARG A 149 -29.98 -49.19 -57.28
CA ARG A 149 -30.46 -49.23 -58.67
C ARG A 149 -29.47 -49.97 -59.58
N VAL A 150 -28.20 -49.59 -59.57
CA VAL A 150 -27.13 -50.23 -60.38
C VAL A 150 -27.00 -51.72 -60.03
N ARG A 151 -27.06 -52.07 -58.74
CA ARG A 151 -27.03 -53.48 -58.30
C ARG A 151 -28.19 -54.27 -58.90
N ASP A 152 -29.41 -53.75 -58.85
CA ASP A 152 -30.59 -54.46 -59.34
C ASP A 152 -30.62 -54.54 -60.87
N GLU A 153 -30.17 -53.50 -61.58
CA GLU A 153 -29.93 -53.55 -63.03
C GLU A 153 -28.91 -54.64 -63.38
N GLN A 154 -27.76 -54.69 -62.69
CA GLN A 154 -26.75 -55.73 -62.92
C GLN A 154 -27.27 -57.16 -62.68
N LYS A 155 -28.20 -57.37 -61.72
CA LYS A 155 -28.86 -58.68 -61.53
C LYS A 155 -29.68 -59.10 -62.74
N THR A 156 -30.28 -58.16 -63.46
CA THR A 156 -31.10 -58.44 -64.64
C THR A 156 -30.27 -58.72 -65.90
N PHE A 157 -29.14 -58.05 -66.08
CA PHE A 157 -28.22 -58.30 -67.22
C PHE A 157 -27.27 -59.51 -66.98
N GLY A 158 -27.03 -59.91 -65.73
CA GLY A 158 -26.00 -60.88 -65.33
C GLY A 158 -26.30 -62.37 -65.52
N LYS A 159 -27.26 -62.79 -66.35
CA LYS A 159 -27.47 -64.22 -66.68
C LYS A 159 -27.50 -64.48 -68.17
N ILE A 160 -26.33 -64.38 -68.81
CA ILE A 160 -26.10 -65.03 -70.12
C ILE A 160 -25.56 -66.43 -69.84
N ARG A 161 -26.38 -67.46 -70.09
CA ARG A 161 -25.92 -68.86 -70.12
C ARG A 161 -25.28 -69.10 -71.49
N VAL A 162 -23.95 -69.13 -71.55
CA VAL A 162 -23.20 -69.54 -72.75
C VAL A 162 -23.00 -71.05 -72.71
N ASN A 163 -23.45 -71.75 -73.74
CA ASN A 163 -23.26 -73.20 -73.87
C ASN A 163 -21.92 -73.45 -74.57
N THR A 164 -20.89 -73.83 -73.81
CA THR A 164 -19.51 -73.99 -74.30
C THR A 164 -19.27 -75.33 -75.03
N GLU A 165 -20.25 -76.23 -75.07
CA GLU A 165 -20.11 -77.55 -75.72
C GLU A 165 -20.02 -77.49 -77.26
N LEU A 166 -20.35 -76.34 -77.89
CA LEU A 166 -20.31 -76.17 -79.35
C LEU A 166 -18.94 -75.73 -79.92
N LEU A 167 -17.94 -75.46 -79.08
CA LEU A 167 -16.64 -74.90 -79.51
C LEU A 167 -15.48 -75.91 -79.55
N ILE A 168 -15.74 -77.20 -79.28
CA ILE A 168 -14.73 -78.26 -79.44
C ILE A 168 -15.15 -79.13 -80.63
N LYS A 169 -14.63 -78.80 -81.82
CA LYS A 169 -14.57 -79.69 -82.99
C LYS A 169 -13.15 -79.71 -83.51
#